data_AF-A0A942EQT7-F1
#
_entry.id   AF-A0A942EQT7-F1
#
_cell.length_a   1.000
_cell.length_b   1.000
_cell.length_c   1.000
_cell.angle_alpha   90.00
_cell.angle_beta   90.00
_cell.angle_gamma   90.00
#
_symmetry.space_group_name_H-M   'P 1'
#
loop_
_entity.id
_entity.type
_entity.pdbx_description
1 polymer ?
#
loop_
_entity_poly.entity_id
_entity_poly.type
_entity_poly.pdbx_seq_one_letter_code
_entity_poly.pdbx_strand_id
1 'polypeptide(L)' 'MEEKLLTLKEVTAILRVSERSVFRYIHSGRLKAIKVDYWRIAKKDLQDFLKQNTNSKK' A
#
# COMPACT_ATOMS: atom_id res chain seq x y z
N MET A 1 6.95 14.48 12.00
CA MET A 1 6.48 13.08 11.91
C MET A 1 7.18 12.45 10.72
N GLU A 2 8.02 11.44 10.94
CA GLU A 2 8.78 10.79 9.87
C GLU A 2 7.84 10.09 8.89
N GLU A 3 7.90 10.46 7.62
CA GLU A 3 7.20 9.77 6.54
C GLU A 3 7.92 8.44 6.27
N LYS A 4 7.56 7.43 7.05
CA LYS A 4 8.11 6.07 6.87
C LYS A 4 7.64 5.50 5.54
N LEU A 5 8.61 5.29 4.65
CA LEU A 5 8.42 4.58 3.39
C LEU A 5 8.58 3.08 3.63
N LEU A 6 7.49 2.35 3.38
CA LEU A 6 7.44 0.90 3.45
C LEU A 6 7.87 0.28 2.13
N THR A 7 8.51 -0.87 2.24
CA THR A 7 8.82 -1.76 1.11
C THR A 7 7.62 -2.63 0.76
N LEU A 8 7.65 -3.22 -0.43
CA LEU A 8 6.61 -4.16 -0.87
C LEU A 8 6.42 -5.32 0.13
N LYS A 9 7.52 -5.85 0.67
CA LYS A 9 7.52 -6.96 1.65
C LYS A 9 6.87 -6.58 2.99
N GLU A 10 7.10 -5.36 3.46
CA GLU A 10 6.45 -4.89 4.68
C GLU A 10 4.95 -4.71 4.45
N VAL A 11 4.56 -4.18 3.29
CA VAL A 11 3.16 -4.00 2.94
C VAL A 11 2.44 -5.34 2.77
N THR A 12 3.06 -6.35 2.16
CA THR A 12 2.48 -7.69 2.09
C THR A 12 2.33 -8.32 3.46
N ALA A 13 3.29 -8.13 4.37
CA ALA A 13 3.19 -8.62 5.74
C ALA A 13 2.05 -7.95 6.52
N ILE A 14 1.84 -6.64 6.34
CA ILE A 14 0.77 -5.88 6.99
C ILE A 14 -0.61 -6.29 6.45
N LEU A 15 -0.77 -6.29 5.12
CA LEU A 15 -2.04 -6.60 4.47
C LEU A 15 -2.33 -8.11 4.43
N ARG A 16 -1.34 -8.96 4.71
CA ARG A 16 -1.39 -10.42 4.56
C ARG A 16 -1.85 -10.87 3.18
N VAL A 17 -1.32 -10.21 2.14
CA VAL A 17 -1.61 -10.52 0.74
C VAL A 17 -0.34 -10.88 -0.01
N SER A 18 -0.46 -11.52 -1.17
CA SER A 18 0.68 -11.80 -2.03
C SER A 18 1.27 -10.54 -2.66
N GLU A 19 2.56 -10.56 -2.99
CA GLU A 19 3.24 -9.47 -3.69
C GLU A 19 2.52 -9.11 -4.99
N ARG A 20 2.01 -10.13 -5.71
CA ARG A 20 1.22 -9.95 -6.93
C ARG A 20 -0.04 -9.11 -6.71
N SER A 21 -0.73 -9.28 -5.59
CA SER A 21 -1.89 -8.45 -5.24
C SER A 21 -1.48 -7.00 -4.98
N VAL A 22 -0.37 -6.78 -4.27
CA VAL A 22 0.18 -5.42 -4.05
C VAL A 22 0.54 -4.76 -5.39
N PHE A 23 1.23 -5.48 -6.28
CA PHE A 23 1.53 -4.99 -7.63
C PHE A 23 0.26 -4.63 -8.41
N ARG A 24 -0.80 -5.43 -8.31
CA ARG A 24 -2.10 -5.15 -8.93
C ARG A 24 -2.71 -3.86 -8.35
N TYR A 25 -2.64 -3.64 -7.04
CA TYR A 25 -3.15 -2.42 -6.42
C TYR A 25 -2.39 -1.18 -6.86
N ILE A 26 -1.07 -1.29 -7.05
CA ILE A 26 -0.25 -0.21 -7.58
C ILE A 26 -0.60 0.07 -9.04
N HIS A 27 -0.63 -0.96 -9.90
CA HIS A 27 -0.94 -0.79 -11.33
C HIS A 27 -2.37 -0.32 -11.60
N SER A 28 -3.33 -0.70 -10.75
CA SER A 28 -4.71 -0.21 -10.84
C SER A 28 -4.90 1.19 -10.25
N GLY A 29 -3.83 1.83 -9.74
CA GLY A 29 -3.89 3.15 -9.14
C GLY A 29 -4.60 3.21 -7.78
N ARG A 30 -4.98 2.05 -7.21
CA ARG A 30 -5.65 1.97 -5.90
C ARG A 30 -4.70 2.25 -4.75
N LEU A 31 -3.45 1.81 -4.87
CA LEU A 31 -2.40 2.04 -3.87
C LEU A 31 -1.32 2.94 -4.47
N LYS A 32 -1.13 4.12 -3.88
CA LYS A 32 -0.08 5.03 -4.29
C LYS A 32 1.28 4.49 -3.84
N ALA A 33 2.21 4.42 -4.79
CA ALA A 33 3.57 3.98 -4.57
C ALA A 33 4.52 4.81 -5.44
N ILE A 34 5.73 5.03 -4.91
CA ILE A 34 6.81 5.75 -5.56
C ILE A 34 7.81 4.72 -6.09
N LYS A 35 8.15 4.81 -7.37
CA LYS A 35 9.19 3.98 -7.98
C LYS A 35 10.51 4.75 -7.95
N VAL A 36 11.42 4.34 -7.06
CA VAL A 36 12.78 4.92 -6.97
C VAL A 36 13.79 3.94 -7.57
N ASP A 37 13.68 2.67 -7.18
CA ASP A 37 14.44 1.52 -7.72
C ASP A 37 13.58 0.27 -7.53
N TYR A 38 13.13 0.09 -6.29
CA TYR A 38 11.98 -0.74 -5.89
C TYR A 38 10.76 0.12 -5.56
N TRP A 39 9.58 -0.49 -5.55
CA TRP A 39 8.34 0.17 -5.11
C TRP A 39 8.40 0.51 -3.62
N ARG A 40 8.25 1.79 -3.32
CA ARG A 40 8.16 2.35 -1.97
C ARG A 40 6.74 2.87 -1.76
N ILE A 41 6.13 2.53 -0.64
CA ILE A 41 4.76 2.91 -0.32
C ILE A 41 4.80 3.75 0.94
N ALA A 42 4.29 4.98 0.90
CA ALA A 42 4.22 5.78 2.11
C ALA A 42 3.23 5.14 3.08
N LYS A 43 3.57 5.08 4.38
CA LYS A 43 2.67 4.55 5.40
C LYS A 43 1.30 5.26 5.41
N LYS A 44 1.28 6.56 5.10
CA LYS A 44 0.05 7.35 4.98
C LYS A 44 -0.85 6.84 3.86
N ASP A 45 -0.31 6.61 2.67
CA ASP A 45 -1.05 6.08 1.52
C ASP A 45 -1.62 4.68 1.80
N LEU A 46 -0.88 3.83 2.52
CA LEU A 46 -1.37 2.53 2.94
C LEU A 46 -2.57 2.64 3.90
N GLN A 47 -2.53 3.57 4.85
CA GLN A 47 -3.66 3.81 5.76
C GLN A 47 -4.87 4.36 5.01
N ASP A 48 -4.67 5.27 4.06
CA ASP A 48 -5.74 5.82 3.23
C ASP A 48 -6.37 4.73 2.35
N PHE A 49 -5.57 3.83 1.79
CA PHE A 49 -6.05 2.65 1.06
C PHE A 49 -6.94 1.75 1.94
N LEU A 50 -6.53 1.49 3.20
CA LEU A 50 -7.32 0.70 4.13
C LEU A 50 -8.65 1.39 4.46
N LYS A 51 -8.63 2.69 4.74
CA LYS A 51 -9.84 3.47 5.01
C LYS A 51 -10.83 3.45 3.84
N GLN A 52 -10.34 3.58 2.61
CA GLN A 52 -11.17 3.56 1.41
C GLN A 52 -11.77 2.17 1.11
N ASN A 53 -11.07 1.09 1.46
CA ASN A 53 -11.54 -0.28 1.22
C ASN A 53 -12.24 -0.91 2.45
N THR A 54 -12.42 -0.18 3.55
CA THR A 54 -13.14 -0.71 4.70
C THR A 54 -14.64 -0.73 4.38
N ASN A 55 -15.27 -1.91 4.45
CA ASN A 55 -16.70 -2.11 4.18
C ASN A 55 -17.62 -1.59 5.31
N SER A 56 -17.14 -0.71 6.18
CA SER A 56 -17.98 0.01 7.13
C SER A 56 -18.76 1.08 6.38
N LYS A 57 -19.71 0.62 5.55
CA LYS A 57 -20.91 1.38 5.23
C LYS A 57 -21.61 1.66 6.55
N LYS A 58 -21.85 2.95 6.75
CA LYS A 58 -22.66 3.53 7.81
C LYS A 58 -24.09 3.02 7.73
#